data_AF-A0A5E4HNZ4-F1
#
_entry.id   AF-A0A5E4HNZ4-F1
#
_cell.length_a   1.000
_cell.length_b   1.000
_cell.length_c   1.000
_cell.angle_alpha   90.00
_cell.angle_beta   90.00
_cell.angle_gamma   90.00
#
_symmetry.space_group_name_H-M   'P 1'
#
loop_
_entity.id
_entity.type
_entity.pdbx_description
1 polymer ?
#
loop_
_entity_poly.entity_id
_entity_poly.type
_entity_poly.pdbx_seq_one_letter_code
_entity_poly.pdbx_strand_id
1 'polypeptide(L)' 'MKCAGVLYEDKEVVVDGDLITSRHPRDLYTFGRELVKKIHELL' A
#
# COMPACT_ATOMS: atom_id res chain seq x y z
N MET A 1 10.75 2.41 -9.59
CA MET A 1 9.76 3.50 -9.38
C MET A 1 10.12 4.77 -10.15
N LYS A 2 11.28 5.43 -9.93
CA LYS A 2 11.57 6.73 -10.57
C LYS A 2 11.35 6.79 -12.10
N CYS A 3 11.75 5.76 -12.84
CA CYS A 3 11.56 5.72 -14.30
C CYS A 3 10.18 5.23 -14.76
N ALA A 4 9.32 4.79 -13.83
CA ALA A 4 7.98 4.29 -14.12
C ALA A 4 6.87 5.35 -13.87
N GLY A 5 7.25 6.61 -13.64
CA GLY A 5 6.30 7.70 -13.41
C GLY A 5 5.59 7.66 -12.04
N VAL A 6 6.08 6.84 -11.10
CA VAL A 6 5.46 6.66 -9.78
C VAL A 6 5.93 7.73 -8.81
N LEU A 7 5.00 8.31 -8.04
CA LEU A 7 5.32 9.16 -6.89
C LEU A 7 5.73 8.26 -5.72
N TYR A 8 6.89 8.53 -5.13
CA TYR A 8 7.28 7.91 -3.87
C TYR A 8 6.82 8.78 -2.71
N GLU A 9 6.09 8.21 -1.76
CA GLU A 9 5.70 8.86 -0.51
C GLU A 9 6.36 8.14 0.67
N ASP A 10 7.01 8.89 1.57
CA ASP A 10 7.50 8.32 2.84
C ASP A 10 6.35 8.15 3.83
N LYS A 11 5.52 7.14 3.55
CA LYS A 11 4.35 6.74 4.35
C LYS A 11 4.42 5.25 4.63
N GLU A 12 3.88 4.83 5.76
CA GLU A 12 3.86 3.39 6.13
C GLU A 12 3.17 2.55 5.07
N VAL A 13 2.01 3.03 4.60
CA VAL A 13 1.22 2.44 3.52
C VAL A 13 0.60 3.52 2.66
N VAL A 14 0.62 3.30 1.34
CA VAL A 14 -0.14 4.04 0.34
C VAL A 14 -1.17 3.08 -0.27
N VAL A 15 -2.43 3.52 -0.33
CA VAL A 15 -3.53 2.85 -1.03
C VAL A 15 -3.91 3.76 -2.19
N ASP A 16 -3.65 3.31 -3.42
CA ASP A 16 -4.00 3.99 -4.66
C ASP A 16 -4.87 3.05 -5.51
N GLY A 17 -6.19 3.21 -5.42
CA GLY A 17 -7.14 2.27 -6.00
C GLY A 17 -6.93 0.86 -5.45
N ASP A 18 -6.53 -0.07 -6.31
CA ASP A 18 -6.24 -1.47 -5.96
C ASP A 18 -4.75 -1.73 -5.70
N LEU A 19 -3.90 -0.71 -5.87
CA LEU A 19 -2.47 -0.79 -5.58
C LEU A 19 -2.21 -0.40 -4.13
N ILE A 20 -1.81 -1.39 -3.32
CA ILE A 20 -1.41 -1.20 -1.93
C ILE A 20 0.10 -1.45 -1.84
N THR A 21 0.84 -0.50 -1.29
CA THR A 21 2.30 -0.59 -1.14
C THR A 21 2.76 -0.10 0.23
N SER A 22 3.92 -0.57 0.68
CA SER A 22 4.58 -0.09 1.89
C SER A 22 6.05 0.23 1.62
N ARG A 23 6.65 1.08 2.46
CA ARG A 23 8.05 1.52 2.29
C ARG A 23 9.06 0.43 2.69
N HIS A 24 8.88 -0.24 3.83
CA HIS A 24 9.86 -1.18 4.40
C HIS A 24 9.18 -2.37 5.12
N PRO A 25 9.90 -3.47 5.39
CA PRO A 25 9.34 -4.66 6.06
C PRO A 25 8.69 -4.40 7.42
N ARG A 26 9.13 -3.36 8.15
CA ARG A 26 8.54 -2.98 9.45
C ARG A 26 7.08 -2.51 9.35
N ASP A 27 6.65 -2.05 8.18
CA ASP A 27 5.30 -1.54 7.95
C ASP A 27 4.31 -2.67 7.57
N LEU A 28 4.72 -3.95 7.69
CA LEU A 28 3.93 -5.13 7.33
C LEU A 28 2.56 -5.18 8.00
N TYR A 29 2.46 -4.78 9.27
CA TYR A 29 1.19 -4.77 9.98
C TYR A 29 0.19 -3.78 9.34
N THR A 30 0.62 -2.55 9.06
CA THR A 30 -0.19 -1.53 8.41
C THR A 30 -0.58 -1.99 7.00
N PHE A 31 0.35 -2.59 6.24
CA PHE A 31 0.10 -3.14 4.91
C PHE A 31 -0.99 -4.23 4.93
N GLY A 32 -0.82 -5.24 5.79
CA GLY A 32 -1.76 -6.35 5.90
C GLY A 32 -3.16 -5.90 6.30
N ARG A 33 -3.27 -4.90 7.20
CA ARG A 33 -4.55 -4.33 7.60
C ARG A 33 -5.30 -3.71 6.42
N GLU A 34 -4.63 -2.88 5.62
CA GLU A 34 -5.28 -2.25 4.45
C GLU A 34 -5.59 -3.28 3.36
N LEU A 35 -4.75 -4.31 3.18
CA LEU A 35 -5.03 -5.41 2.26
C LEU A 35 -6.33 -6.16 2.63
N VAL A 36 -6.50 -6.51 3.91
CA VAL A 36 -7.71 -7.21 4.39
C VAL A 36 -8.95 -6.33 4.24
N LYS A 37 -8.86 -5.03 4.58
CA LYS A 37 -9.97 -4.09 4.36
C LYS A 37 -10.38 -4.02 2.89
N LYS A 38 -9.41 -3.92 1.98
CA LYS A 38 -9.66 -3.83 0.54
C LYS A 38 -10.36 -5.08 0.00
N ILE A 39 -9.94 -6.26 0.45
CA ILE A 39 -10.61 -7.52 0.10
C ILE A 39 -12.04 -7.54 0.65
N HIS A 40 -12.25 -7.04 1.87
CA HIS A 40 -13.57 -7.00 2.48
C HIS A 40 -14.55 -6.05 1.77
N GLU A 41 -14.09 -4.91 1.26
CA GLU A 41 -14.92 -3.97 0.48
C GLU A 41 -15.45 -4.55 -0.84
N LEU A 42 -14.85 -5.64 -1.33
CA LEU A 42 -15.24 -6.33 -2.57
C LEU A 42 -16.26 -7.46 -2.34
N LEU A 43 -16.61 -7.75 -1.09
CA LEU A 43 -17.61 -8.76 -0.69
C LEU A 43 -18.99 -8.12 -0.51
#